data_AF-A0A165GAA9-F1
#
_entry.id   AF-A0A165GAA9-F1
#
_cell.length_a   1.000
_cell.length_b   1.000
_cell.length_c   1.000
_cell.angle_alpha   90.00
_cell.angle_beta   90.00
_cell.angle_gamma   90.00
#
_symmetry.space_group_name_H-M   'P 1'
#
loop_
_entity.id
_entity.type
_entity.pdbx_description
1 polymer ?
#
loop_
_entity_poly.entity_id
_entity_poly.type
_entity_poly.pdbx_seq_one_letter_code
_entity_poly.pdbx_strand_id
1 'polypeptide(L)'
;MIGHGGTIPQLARVTLVDYHGQIIYDLWIRPQSPITGPVRNQTFPNEGAERMCMLYPSLSSFEEVQALIGEVLEDRIIVGHSLWESLSILGLSHPAALTRDVELYWPFRNRLNLQTHVRLQTLIWHFMRRHIQRNRMDSLENARAQIDLYRSVEREWEGYIHHNMWPCELPPPRWARCYT
;
A
#
# COMPACT_ATOMS: atom_id res chain seq x y z
N MET A 1 -13.91 -17.62 2.73
CA MET A 1 -13.68 -19.06 3.00
C MET A 1 -12.32 -19.21 3.67
N ILE A 2 -12.31 -19.87 4.83
CA ILE A 2 -11.14 -20.08 5.69
C ILE A 2 -10.44 -21.35 5.20
N GLY A 3 -9.22 -21.21 4.67
CA GLY A 3 -8.34 -22.34 4.34
C GLY A 3 -7.57 -22.78 5.56
N HIS A 4 -7.58 -24.09 5.83
CA HIS A 4 -6.87 -24.74 6.93
C HIS A 4 -5.34 -24.49 6.82
N GLY A 5 -4.74 -24.01 7.92
CA GLY A 5 -3.33 -23.58 7.99
C GLY A 5 -3.11 -22.06 7.99
N GLY A 6 -4.13 -21.28 8.37
CA GLY A 6 -4.20 -19.83 8.16
C GLY A 6 -3.03 -19.03 8.74
N THR A 7 -2.06 -18.67 7.88
CA THR A 7 -1.10 -17.61 8.18
C THR A 7 -1.83 -16.27 8.15
N ILE A 8 -1.88 -15.59 9.30
CA ILE A 8 -2.40 -14.21 9.38
C ILE A 8 -1.29 -13.27 8.87
N PRO A 9 -1.54 -12.45 7.84
CA PRO A 9 -0.55 -11.48 7.38
C PRO A 9 -0.28 -10.46 8.49
N GLN A 10 1.01 -10.18 8.75
CA GLN A 10 1.45 -9.17 9.71
C GLN A 10 2.23 -8.06 8.99
N LEU A 11 2.08 -6.83 9.50
CA LEU A 11 2.76 -5.66 8.96
C LEU A 11 4.16 -5.55 9.57
N ALA A 12 5.17 -5.45 8.71
CA ALA A 12 6.58 -5.39 9.12
C ALA A 12 7.13 -3.95 9.12
N ARG A 13 6.66 -3.12 8.18
CA ARG A 13 7.10 -1.74 7.97
C ARG A 13 5.97 -0.95 7.32
N VAL A 14 5.83 0.31 7.67
CA VAL A 14 4.95 1.28 7.02
C VAL A 14 5.78 2.48 6.61
N THR A 15 5.67 2.87 5.35
CA THR A 15 6.29 4.09 4.84
C THR A 15 5.22 5.00 4.26
N LEU A 16 5.12 6.22 4.78
CA LEU A 16 4.33 7.31 4.24
C LEU A 16 5.26 8.37 3.66
N VAL A 17 4.95 8.83 2.47
CA VAL A 17 5.65 9.92 1.81
C VAL A 17 4.67 11.02 1.44
N ASP A 18 5.16 12.24 1.34
CA ASP A 18 4.39 13.36 0.83
C ASP A 18 4.28 13.32 -0.71
N TYR A 19 3.61 14.33 -1.27
CA TYR A 19 3.45 14.50 -2.72
C TYR A 19 4.79 14.61 -3.48
N HIS A 20 5.85 15.09 -2.82
CA HIS A 20 7.18 15.21 -3.42
C HIS A 20 8.02 13.93 -3.26
N GLY A 21 7.52 12.94 -2.53
CA GLY A 21 8.24 11.70 -2.21
C GLY A 21 9.20 11.84 -1.04
N GLN A 22 9.08 12.90 -0.23
CA GLN A 22 9.77 13.06 1.03
C GLN A 22 9.12 12.20 2.10
N ILE A 23 9.93 11.61 2.99
CA ILE A 23 9.44 10.71 4.03
C ILE A 23 8.70 11.53 5.08
N ILE A 24 7.43 11.19 5.33
CA ILE A 24 6.68 11.67 6.48
C ILE A 24 6.88 10.70 7.64
N TYR A 25 6.67 9.40 7.38
CA TYR A 25 6.88 8.32 8.34
C TYR A 25 7.56 7.14 7.67
N ASP A 26 8.48 6.50 8.38
CA ASP A 26 9.10 5.24 7.97
C ASP A 26 9.35 4.39 9.20
N LEU A 27 8.34 3.58 9.54
CA LEU A 27 8.24 2.92 10.83
C LEU A 27 8.34 1.41 10.65
N TRP A 28 9.15 0.79 11.50
CA TRP A 28 9.26 -0.65 11.60
C TRP A 28 8.41 -1.14 12.77
N ILE A 29 7.64 -2.19 12.52
CA ILE A 29 6.62 -2.67 13.46
C ILE A 29 7.09 -3.95 14.13
N ARG A 30 6.87 -4.02 15.44
CA ARG A 30 7.11 -5.23 16.23
C ARG A 30 6.11 -6.32 15.81
N PRO A 31 6.58 -7.53 15.43
CA PRO A 31 5.68 -8.64 15.13
C PRO A 31 4.82 -8.99 16.37
N GLN A 32 3.51 -9.16 16.18
CA GLN A 32 2.57 -9.50 17.25
C GLN A 32 2.56 -11.01 17.58
N SER A 33 3.11 -11.84 16.69
CA SER A 33 3.26 -13.29 16.91
C SER A 33 4.49 -13.83 16.19
N PRO A 34 4.98 -15.02 16.55
CA PRO A 34 6.08 -15.65 15.82
C PRO A 34 5.77 -15.76 14.32
N ILE A 35 6.76 -15.43 13.49
CA ILE A 35 6.64 -15.49 12.03
C ILE A 35 6.79 -16.97 11.62
N THR A 36 5.70 -17.61 11.22
CA THR A 36 5.64 -19.05 10.91
C THR A 36 5.43 -19.36 9.42
N GLY A 37 5.43 -18.33 8.56
CA GLY A 37 5.15 -18.46 7.12
C GLY A 37 6.20 -17.80 6.22
N PRO A 38 6.07 -17.95 4.88
CA PRO A 38 6.96 -17.32 3.93
C PRO A 38 6.87 -15.80 4.01
N VAL A 39 8.02 -15.14 4.18
CA VAL A 39 8.13 -13.68 4.18
C VAL A 39 7.94 -13.20 2.74
N ARG A 40 6.72 -12.75 2.41
CA ARG A 40 6.37 -12.27 1.06
C ARG A 40 7.14 -11.00 0.67
N ASN A 41 7.45 -10.17 1.65
CA ASN A 41 8.16 -8.91 1.49
C ASN A 41 9.39 -8.98 2.39
N GLN A 42 10.56 -9.29 1.83
CA GLN A 42 11.85 -9.42 2.56
C GLN A 42 12.34 -8.05 3.06
N THR A 43 11.62 -7.48 4.02
CA THR A 43 12.03 -6.24 4.67
C THR A 43 13.03 -6.54 5.79
N PHE A 44 12.93 -7.72 6.41
CA PHE A 44 13.88 -8.22 7.42
C PHE A 44 14.68 -9.42 6.88
N PRO A 45 15.92 -9.65 7.36
CA PRO A 45 16.58 -10.95 7.18
C PRO A 45 15.71 -12.05 7.81
N ASN A 46 15.92 -13.33 7.45
CA ASN A 46 15.15 -14.51 7.93
C ASN A 46 15.37 -14.80 9.43
N GLU A 47 15.28 -13.79 10.27
CA GLU A 47 15.49 -13.82 11.69
C GLU A 47 14.13 -13.86 12.38
N GLY A 48 13.98 -14.73 13.39
CA GLY A 48 12.73 -14.86 14.12
C GLY A 48 12.31 -13.55 14.82
N ALA A 49 11.01 -13.40 15.06
CA ALA A 49 10.42 -12.21 15.67
C ALA A 49 11.13 -11.77 16.98
N GLU A 50 11.54 -12.72 17.81
CA GLU A 50 12.28 -12.44 19.05
C GLU A 50 13.64 -11.79 18.79
N ARG A 51 14.38 -12.28 17.80
CA ARG A 51 15.70 -11.74 17.43
C ARG A 51 15.58 -10.34 16.84
N MET A 52 14.51 -10.09 16.07
CA MET A 52 14.20 -8.75 15.58
C MET A 52 13.92 -7.76 16.72
N CYS A 53 13.12 -8.14 17.71
CA CYS A 53 12.85 -7.30 18.88
C CYS A 53 14.12 -6.94 19.67
N MET A 54 15.09 -7.87 19.74
CA MET A 54 16.36 -7.64 20.42
C MET A 54 17.31 -6.75 19.60
N LEU A 55 17.36 -6.93 18.29
CA LEU A 55 18.26 -6.19 17.40
C LEU A 55 17.75 -4.77 17.07
N TYR A 56 16.45 -4.55 17.14
CA TYR A 56 15.81 -3.28 16.83
C TYR A 56 14.96 -2.80 18.02
N PRO A 57 15.58 -2.19 19.05
CA PRO A 57 14.86 -1.72 20.23
C PRO A 57 13.87 -0.57 19.93
N SER A 58 14.02 0.11 18.78
CA SER A 58 13.16 1.21 18.33
C SER A 58 11.96 0.76 17.48
N LEU A 59 11.54 -0.50 17.55
CA LEU A 59 10.33 -0.97 16.87
C LEU A 59 9.08 -0.42 17.56
N SER A 60 8.20 0.18 16.78
CA SER A 60 6.88 0.62 17.23
C SER A 60 5.95 -0.59 17.40
N SER A 61 5.05 -0.51 18.37
CA SER A 61 3.94 -1.47 18.46
C SER A 61 2.97 -1.30 17.28
N PHE A 62 2.20 -2.34 16.99
CA PHE A 62 1.20 -2.26 15.93
C PHE A 62 0.12 -1.23 16.27
N GLU A 63 -0.27 -1.14 17.53
CA GLU A 63 -1.30 -0.24 18.05
C GLU A 63 -0.88 1.22 17.93
N GLU A 64 0.38 1.55 18.25
CA GLU A 64 0.95 2.89 18.06
C GLU A 64 0.94 3.29 16.57
N VAL A 65 1.37 2.38 15.69
CA VAL A 65 1.37 2.65 14.24
C VAL A 65 -0.05 2.76 13.70
N GLN A 66 -0.97 1.89 14.14
CA GLN A 66 -2.36 1.94 13.72
C GLN A 66 -3.01 3.28 14.09
N ALA A 67 -2.83 3.74 15.33
CA ALA A 67 -3.37 5.02 15.79
C ALA A 67 -2.76 6.20 15.03
N LEU A 68 -1.44 6.24 14.90
CA LEU A 68 -0.72 7.28 14.17
C LEU A 68 -1.16 7.36 12.72
N ILE A 69 -1.21 6.22 12.03
CA ILE A 69 -1.61 6.18 10.62
C ILE A 69 -3.08 6.56 10.48
N GLY A 70 -3.96 6.07 11.37
CA GLY A 70 -5.37 6.46 11.38
C GLY A 70 -5.57 7.98 11.44
N GLU A 71 -4.88 8.64 12.37
CA GLU A 71 -4.90 10.11 12.52
C GLU A 71 -4.33 10.82 11.29
N VAL A 72 -3.20 10.34 10.76
CA VAL A 72 -2.54 10.97 9.61
C VAL A 72 -3.41 10.89 8.35
N LEU A 73 -4.15 9.79 8.16
CA LEU A 73 -4.99 9.60 6.98
C LEU A 73 -6.33 10.34 7.05
N GLU A 74 -6.74 10.85 8.22
CA GLU A 74 -8.01 11.56 8.39
C GLU A 74 -8.09 12.80 7.48
N ASP A 75 -9.20 12.93 6.74
CA ASP A 75 -9.46 14.01 5.78
C ASP A 75 -8.38 14.27 4.71
N ARG A 76 -7.48 13.30 4.47
CA ARG A 76 -6.44 13.40 3.45
C ARG A 76 -6.71 12.52 2.25
N ILE A 77 -6.22 12.98 1.10
CA ILE A 77 -6.15 12.14 -0.09
C ILE A 77 -5.04 11.11 0.11
N ILE A 78 -5.37 9.82 -0.03
CA ILE A 78 -4.39 8.74 0.03
C ILE A 78 -4.11 8.19 -1.37
N VAL A 79 -2.84 8.14 -1.75
CA VAL A 79 -2.38 7.55 -3.01
C VAL A 79 -1.72 6.23 -2.71
N GLY A 80 -2.06 5.18 -3.46
CA GLY A 80 -1.37 3.90 -3.30
C GLY A 80 -1.70 2.90 -4.39
N HIS A 81 -1.22 1.67 -4.23
CA HIS A 81 -1.48 0.53 -5.10
C HIS A 81 -2.06 -0.60 -4.25
N SER A 82 -3.22 -1.13 -4.65
CA SER A 82 -3.94 -2.13 -3.86
C SER A 82 -4.21 -1.67 -2.42
N LEU A 83 -4.69 -0.44 -2.22
CA LEU A 83 -4.83 0.20 -0.91
C LEU A 83 -5.58 -0.66 0.12
N TRP A 84 -6.51 -1.51 -0.35
CA TRP A 84 -7.22 -2.47 0.49
C TRP A 84 -6.29 -3.43 1.24
N GLU A 85 -5.13 -3.80 0.69
CA GLU A 85 -4.20 -4.70 1.37
C GLU A 85 -3.69 -4.04 2.65
N SER A 86 -3.16 -2.83 2.53
CA SER A 86 -2.65 -2.06 3.67
C SER A 86 -3.75 -1.68 4.65
N LEU A 87 -4.88 -1.15 4.17
CA LEU A 87 -6.02 -0.77 5.01
C LEU A 87 -6.59 -1.98 5.76
N SER A 88 -6.69 -3.15 5.10
CA SER A 88 -7.20 -4.36 5.74
C SER A 88 -6.30 -4.91 6.83
N ILE A 89 -4.97 -4.81 6.66
CA ILE A 89 -3.99 -5.24 7.66
C ILE A 89 -3.98 -4.26 8.84
N LEU A 90 -4.06 -2.95 8.57
CA LEU A 90 -4.15 -1.91 9.60
C LEU A 90 -5.53 -1.87 10.27
N GLY A 91 -6.53 -2.60 9.78
CA GLY A 91 -7.89 -2.55 10.31
C GLY A 91 -8.54 -1.17 10.15
N LEU A 92 -8.13 -0.40 9.13
CA LEU A 92 -8.62 0.95 8.85
C LEU A 92 -9.59 0.95 7.66
N SER A 93 -10.42 1.98 7.61
CA SER A 93 -11.27 2.31 6.46
C SER A 93 -11.04 3.75 6.06
N HIS A 94 -11.20 4.07 4.77
CA HIS A 94 -11.00 5.42 4.27
C HIS A 94 -12.04 5.77 3.19
N PRO A 95 -12.54 7.01 3.13
CA PRO A 95 -13.57 7.38 2.15
C PRO A 95 -13.11 7.09 0.72
N ALA A 96 -13.94 6.40 -0.06
CA ALA A 96 -13.57 6.04 -1.44
C ALA A 96 -13.18 7.28 -2.24
N ALA A 97 -13.94 8.37 -2.12
CA ALA A 97 -13.70 9.66 -2.79
C ALA A 97 -12.33 10.30 -2.47
N LEU A 98 -11.71 9.93 -1.35
CA LEU A 98 -10.39 10.41 -0.93
C LEU A 98 -9.26 9.42 -1.29
N THR A 99 -9.55 8.31 -1.96
CA THR A 99 -8.54 7.36 -2.44
C THR A 99 -8.13 7.58 -3.89
N ARG A 100 -6.81 7.47 -4.15
CA ARG A 100 -6.17 7.45 -5.46
C ARG A 100 -5.42 6.12 -5.62
N ASP A 101 -6.17 5.03 -5.82
CA ASP A 101 -5.59 3.70 -6.00
C ASP A 101 -5.17 3.48 -7.47
N VAL A 102 -3.86 3.52 -7.72
CA VAL A 102 -3.30 3.42 -9.09
C VAL A 102 -3.53 2.05 -9.72
N GLU A 103 -3.90 1.02 -8.94
CA GLU A 103 -4.32 -0.26 -9.50
C GLU A 103 -5.74 -0.22 -10.06
N LEU A 104 -6.64 0.49 -9.37
CA LEU A 104 -8.05 0.59 -9.75
C LEU A 104 -8.29 1.61 -10.84
N TYR A 105 -7.34 2.50 -11.11
CA TYR A 105 -7.44 3.53 -12.16
C TYR A 105 -7.57 2.89 -13.55
N TRP A 106 -8.79 2.85 -14.08
CA TRP A 106 -9.08 2.15 -15.34
C TRP A 106 -8.30 2.70 -16.55
N PRO A 107 -7.95 4.01 -16.65
CA PRO A 107 -7.18 4.50 -17.78
C PRO A 107 -5.78 3.87 -17.90
N PHE A 108 -5.15 3.48 -16.79
CA PHE A 108 -3.90 2.70 -16.87
C PHE A 108 -4.15 1.32 -17.47
N ARG A 109 -5.19 0.63 -17.03
CA ARG A 109 -5.53 -0.71 -17.53
C ARG A 109 -5.92 -0.71 -19.00
N ASN A 110 -6.67 0.29 -19.44
CA ASN A 110 -7.04 0.44 -20.85
C ASN A 110 -5.82 0.71 -21.72
N ARG A 111 -4.88 1.56 -21.27
CA ARG A 111 -3.61 1.78 -21.99
C ARG A 111 -2.75 0.51 -22.10
N LEU A 112 -2.91 -0.44 -21.17
CA LEU A 112 -2.22 -1.74 -21.18
C LEU A 112 -3.03 -2.87 -21.86
N ASN A 113 -4.27 -2.61 -22.27
CA ASN A 113 -5.22 -3.63 -22.74
C ASN A 113 -5.40 -4.80 -21.74
N LEU A 114 -5.44 -4.50 -20.44
CA LEU A 114 -5.57 -5.51 -19.38
C LEU A 114 -6.94 -5.44 -18.67
N GLN A 115 -7.56 -6.60 -18.50
CA GLN A 115 -8.86 -6.77 -17.83
C GLN A 115 -8.74 -7.26 -16.38
N THR A 116 -7.51 -7.31 -15.84
CA THR A 116 -7.23 -7.81 -14.49
C THR A 116 -6.42 -6.79 -13.70
N HIS A 117 -6.42 -6.97 -12.38
CA HIS A 117 -5.50 -6.32 -11.45
C HIS A 117 -4.04 -6.39 -11.94
N VAL A 118 -3.32 -5.28 -11.83
CA VAL A 118 -1.99 -5.09 -12.43
C VAL A 118 -0.99 -4.79 -11.33
N ARG A 119 0.10 -5.57 -11.28
CA ARG A 119 1.18 -5.37 -10.31
C ARG A 119 1.84 -3.99 -10.49
N LEU A 120 2.24 -3.37 -9.38
CA LEU A 120 2.95 -2.08 -9.38
C LEU A 120 4.17 -2.07 -10.32
N GLN A 121 4.96 -3.15 -10.33
CA GLN A 121 6.12 -3.29 -11.23
C GLN A 121 5.75 -3.13 -12.70
N THR A 122 4.61 -3.68 -13.12
CA THR A 122 4.12 -3.58 -14.50
C THR A 122 3.74 -2.14 -14.81
N LEU A 123 2.98 -1.48 -13.92
CA LEU A 123 2.61 -0.06 -14.11
C LEU A 123 3.85 0.83 -14.23
N ILE A 124 4.81 0.67 -13.33
CA ILE A 124 6.04 1.47 -13.30
C ILE A 124 6.92 1.21 -14.53
N TRP A 125 7.06 -0.03 -14.94
CA TRP A 125 7.80 -0.34 -16.17
C TRP A 125 7.15 0.30 -17.39
N HIS A 126 5.84 0.18 -17.55
CA HIS A 126 5.16 0.68 -18.74
C HIS A 126 5.07 2.20 -18.81
N PHE A 127 4.75 2.87 -17.70
CA PHE A 127 4.51 4.31 -17.68
C PHE A 127 5.73 5.15 -17.32
N MET A 128 6.68 4.59 -16.55
CA MET A 128 7.87 5.32 -16.07
C MET A 128 9.18 4.81 -16.65
N ARG A 129 9.16 3.70 -17.42
CA ARG A 129 10.37 3.04 -17.96
C ARG A 129 11.44 2.75 -16.90
N ARG A 130 10.99 2.51 -15.67
CA ARG A 130 11.83 2.24 -14.50
C ARG A 130 11.56 0.83 -13.97
N HIS A 131 12.59 0.18 -13.46
CA HIS A 131 12.44 -1.06 -12.71
C HIS A 131 12.45 -0.76 -11.21
N ILE A 132 11.55 -1.40 -10.48
CA ILE A 132 11.47 -1.37 -9.02
C ILE A 132 11.44 -2.79 -8.46
N GLN A 133 11.81 -2.94 -7.19
CA GLN A 133 11.86 -4.21 -6.47
C GLN A 133 12.73 -5.27 -7.18
N ARG A 134 13.87 -4.87 -7.76
CA ARG A 134 14.73 -5.76 -8.54
C ARG A 134 15.29 -6.93 -7.73
N ASN A 135 15.69 -6.65 -6.49
CA ASN A 135 16.33 -7.64 -5.61
C ASN A 135 15.44 -7.99 -4.42
N ARG A 136 14.82 -6.97 -3.81
CA ARG A 136 13.90 -7.08 -2.67
C ARG A 136 12.83 -6.01 -2.80
N MET A 137 11.71 -6.22 -2.13
CA MET A 137 10.70 -5.18 -1.99
C MET A 137 11.19 -4.12 -0.98
N ASP A 138 11.06 -2.85 -1.35
CA ASP A 138 11.32 -1.71 -0.48
C ASP A 138 10.09 -0.82 -0.43
N SER A 139 9.54 -0.62 0.78
CA SER A 139 8.33 0.17 0.98
C SER A 139 8.54 1.63 0.56
N LEU A 140 9.75 2.18 0.73
CA LEU A 140 10.05 3.55 0.33
C LEU A 140 10.11 3.71 -1.19
N GLU A 141 10.76 2.77 -1.89
CA GLU A 141 10.76 2.73 -3.36
C GLU A 141 9.33 2.64 -3.90
N ASN A 142 8.51 1.76 -3.32
CA ASN A 142 7.13 1.55 -3.71
C ASN A 142 6.25 2.79 -3.47
N ALA A 143 6.36 3.42 -2.29
CA ALA A 143 5.59 4.62 -1.97
C ALA A 143 5.88 5.76 -2.95
N ARG A 144 7.17 5.99 -3.25
CA ARG A 144 7.59 6.98 -4.26
C ARG A 144 7.08 6.62 -5.66
N ALA A 145 7.14 5.35 -6.03
CA ALA A 145 6.66 4.86 -7.31
C ALA A 145 5.14 5.08 -7.50
N GLN A 146 4.35 4.86 -6.45
CA GLN A 146 2.90 5.11 -6.46
C GLN A 146 2.58 6.60 -6.65
N ILE A 147 3.32 7.48 -5.96
CA ILE A 147 3.22 8.94 -6.14
C ILE A 147 3.62 9.35 -7.56
N ASP A 148 4.70 8.79 -8.11
CA ASP A 148 5.10 9.05 -9.51
C ASP A 148 3.96 8.73 -10.49
N LEU A 149 3.33 7.56 -10.33
CA LEU A 149 2.18 7.16 -11.16
C LEU A 149 1.04 8.16 -11.03
N TYR A 150 0.62 8.50 -9.82
CA TYR A 150 -0.44 9.47 -9.61
C TYR A 150 -0.12 10.83 -10.26
N ARG A 151 1.08 11.38 -10.03
CA ARG A 151 1.51 12.66 -10.62
C ARG A 151 1.48 12.67 -12.15
N SER A 152 1.75 11.52 -12.79
CA SER A 152 1.69 11.43 -14.26
C SER A 152 0.29 11.54 -14.85
N VAL A 153 -0.75 11.34 -14.04
CA VAL A 153 -2.17 11.38 -14.46
C VAL A 153 -3.02 12.31 -13.60
N GLU A 154 -2.42 13.05 -12.66
CA GLU A 154 -3.12 13.85 -11.65
C GLU A 154 -4.14 14.80 -12.28
N ARG A 155 -3.73 15.57 -13.30
CA ARG A 155 -4.62 16.50 -14.00
C ARG A 155 -5.86 15.81 -14.57
N GLU A 156 -5.68 14.60 -15.10
CA GLU A 156 -6.76 13.82 -15.72
C GLU A 156 -7.65 13.22 -14.61
N TRP A 157 -7.04 12.64 -13.59
CA TRP A 157 -7.72 12.02 -12.45
C TRP A 157 -8.58 13.04 -11.70
N GLU A 158 -7.97 14.14 -11.24
CA GLU A 158 -8.69 15.18 -10.50
C GLU A 158 -9.72 15.89 -11.41
N GLY A 159 -9.47 15.92 -12.71
CA GLY A 159 -10.45 16.31 -13.72
C GLY A 159 -11.71 15.43 -13.66
N TYR A 160 -11.59 14.11 -13.60
CA TYR A 160 -12.75 13.22 -13.45
C TYR A 160 -13.51 13.50 -12.15
N ILE A 161 -12.79 13.59 -11.03
CA ILE A 161 -13.40 13.81 -9.71
C ILE A 161 -14.15 15.15 -9.66
N HIS A 162 -13.57 16.23 -10.18
CA HIS A 162 -14.21 17.55 -10.25
C HIS A 162 -15.52 17.52 -11.04
N HIS A 163 -15.64 16.66 -12.06
CA HIS A 163 -16.86 16.48 -12.85
C HIS A 163 -17.81 15.42 -12.27
N ASN A 164 -17.63 15.02 -11.01
CA ASN A 164 -18.39 13.95 -10.34
C ASN A 164 -18.33 12.60 -11.08
N MET A 165 -17.23 12.33 -11.78
CA MET A 165 -16.96 11.04 -12.39
C MET A 165 -15.98 10.24 -11.53
N TRP A 166 -16.12 8.92 -11.56
CA TRP A 166 -15.25 8.00 -10.81
C TRP A 166 -14.39 7.20 -11.79
N PRO A 167 -13.09 7.52 -11.96
CA PRO A 167 -12.23 6.87 -12.95
C PRO A 167 -11.58 5.58 -12.44
N CYS A 168 -12.13 4.98 -11.39
CA CYS A 168 -11.60 3.76 -10.78
C CYS A 168 -12.62 2.63 -10.83
N GLU A 169 -12.14 1.40 -10.92
CA GLU A 169 -12.97 0.23 -10.63
C GLU A 169 -13.32 0.16 -9.13
N LEU A 170 -14.35 -0.63 -8.82
CA LEU A 170 -14.67 -0.95 -7.43
C LEU A 170 -13.58 -1.87 -6.87
N PRO A 171 -13.18 -1.68 -5.59
CA PRO A 171 -12.29 -2.60 -4.92
C PRO A 171 -12.94 -3.99 -4.83
N PRO A 172 -12.15 -5.08 -4.72
CA PRO A 172 -12.74 -6.41 -4.74
C PRO A 172 -13.67 -6.62 -3.53
N PRO A 173 -14.85 -7.26 -3.68
CA PRO A 173 -15.93 -7.22 -2.67
C PRO A 173 -15.52 -7.67 -1.26
N ARG A 174 -14.56 -8.60 -1.17
CA ARG A 174 -14.00 -9.10 0.11
C ARG A 174 -13.37 -8.02 0.99
N TRP A 175 -13.04 -6.86 0.42
CA TRP A 175 -12.44 -5.71 1.11
C TRP A 175 -13.31 -4.45 1.05
N ALA A 176 -14.60 -4.57 0.74
CA ALA A 176 -15.50 -3.42 0.71
C ALA A 176 -15.46 -2.62 2.04
N ARG A 177 -15.26 -3.29 3.18
CA ARG A 177 -15.12 -2.66 4.50
C ARG A 177 -13.96 -1.67 4.65
N CYS A 178 -12.96 -1.71 3.76
CA CYS A 178 -11.83 -0.79 3.78
C CYS A 178 -12.18 0.57 3.16
N TYR A 179 -13.35 0.70 2.55
CA TYR A 179 -13.79 1.91 1.87
C TYR A 179 -15.14 2.36 2.43
N THR A 180 -15.22 3.63 2.81
CA THR A 180 -16.46 4.27 3.29
C THR A 180 -17.05 5.23 2.28
#